data_AF-A0A8T3UAB7-F1
#
_entry.id   AF-A0A8T3UAB7-F1
#
_cell.length_a   1.000
_cell.length_b   1.000
_cell.length_c   1.000
_cell.angle_alpha   90.00
_cell.angle_beta   90.00
_cell.angle_gamma   90.00
#
_symmetry.space_group_name_H-M   'P 1'
#
loop_
_entity.id
_entity.type
_entity.pdbx_description
1 polymer ?
#
loop_
_entity_poly.entity_id
_entity_poly.type
_entity_poly.pdbx_seq_one_letter_code
_entity_poly.pdbx_strand_id
1 'polypeptide(L)'
;MKEDYTEENSISEDSILAQKDFWNRNIDDVEYYDDWYKDFTQEELDSITELNICYEEVRDIKDLEKLHNLKKLSIISGDSNLYAKFENGEIDEESCYFQEKTNIEDFGILGKLKSIEELRIESEENLSKLDVTNMKNLKKLELINNMNLKEVIGLNETENLEKILMSKNGTGSLELREFDIMSTVENRKLKEVILDVDMFPNLINKFPYLAEKIEEYEKNNKRVYTWIENKISNCWANKFSTRNLKEMDIKVEEILKNIIEPEYTEIEKTLAIYNYITENVDYDYKMLEFDEEMQKDMRYLLFLEGSSNKSSYSIINKRLLSKHSSFNGIMKGKAVCQGYSQMMHYMLTKENIESREIGCTANPITEEQEDKEIDHSVIRVKTDDEWYYYDPTWDTGKTKYEYAYKTKDEFYKKHTLSAGEERIQSVKQKKYNNKELENKINKIYSDKNDKIIKKQNEKKDTVYNRLFKGLKNLYNKFGIKKEELKKGKEELFNREEIKRENSYEKEKEVCNNEEINFDER
;
A
#
# COMPACT_ATOMS: atom_id res chain seq x y z
N MET A 1 70.48 16.88 4.67
CA MET A 1 70.72 18.13 5.42
C MET A 1 69.62 18.25 6.45
N LYS A 2 70.00 18.62 7.69
CA LYS A 2 69.12 19.08 8.77
C LYS A 2 68.21 20.22 8.25
N GLU A 3 67.01 20.44 8.76
CA GLU A 3 66.76 21.13 10.04
C GLU A 3 65.31 20.93 10.53
N ASP A 4 65.18 20.68 11.83
CA ASP A 4 64.01 21.01 12.66
C ASP A 4 63.86 22.53 12.78
N TYR A 5 62.62 23.03 12.87
CA TYR A 5 62.26 24.12 13.78
C TYR A 5 60.76 24.05 14.16
N THR A 6 60.56 24.09 15.47
CA THR A 6 59.35 24.10 16.28
C THR A 6 58.74 25.50 16.46
N GLU A 7 57.40 25.53 16.65
CA GLU A 7 56.59 26.41 17.55
C GLU A 7 56.71 27.95 17.38
N GLU A 8 55.64 28.78 17.42
CA GLU A 8 54.55 28.85 18.40
C GLU A 8 53.54 29.98 18.03
N ASN A 9 52.27 29.87 18.50
CA ASN A 9 51.32 30.93 18.93
C ASN A 9 50.64 31.88 17.88
N SER A 10 49.34 32.22 17.89
CA SER A 10 48.22 32.03 18.84
C SER A 10 46.90 32.67 18.31
N ILE A 11 45.72 32.19 18.79
CA ILE A 11 44.37 32.87 18.95
C ILE A 11 43.54 33.07 17.65
N SER A 12 42.22 32.81 17.53
CA SER A 12 41.11 32.32 18.37
C SER A 12 39.93 31.86 17.49
N GLU A 13 39.07 31.01 18.06
CA GLU A 13 37.61 30.91 17.91
C GLU A 13 36.95 31.18 16.55
N ASP A 14 36.33 30.12 16.05
CA ASP A 14 34.98 30.03 15.46
C ASP A 14 34.93 29.32 14.11
N SER A 15 33.98 28.38 14.08
CA SER A 15 33.43 27.66 12.94
C SER A 15 34.17 26.41 12.48
N ILE A 16 33.34 25.39 12.23
CA ILE A 16 33.61 24.14 11.51
C ILE A 16 34.18 23.02 12.37
N LEU A 17 33.26 22.31 13.04
CA LEU A 17 33.23 20.85 13.11
C LEU A 17 31.79 20.42 13.45
N ALA A 18 30.92 20.54 12.45
CA ALA A 18 29.63 19.87 12.43
C ALA A 18 29.83 18.46 11.87
N GLN A 19 29.14 17.48 12.48
CA GLN A 19 28.86 16.15 11.92
C GLN A 19 30.08 15.31 11.51
N LYS A 20 30.76 14.76 12.51
CA LYS A 20 31.38 13.44 12.39
C LYS A 20 30.74 12.51 13.42
N ASP A 21 29.96 11.57 12.90
CA ASP A 21 29.84 10.19 13.36
C ASP A 21 29.97 9.95 14.86
N PHE A 22 28.85 10.05 15.58
CA PHE A 22 28.69 9.45 16.91
C PHE A 22 28.18 8.01 16.78
N TRP A 23 28.89 7.19 16.00
CA TRP A 23 28.80 5.72 15.99
C TRP A 23 29.83 5.09 16.94
N ASN A 24 30.16 5.74 18.06
CA ASN A 24 31.18 5.23 19.00
C ASN A 24 31.00 5.76 20.43
N ARG A 25 29.80 5.59 20.98
CA ARG A 25 29.61 5.41 22.42
C ARG A 25 28.66 4.24 22.65
N ASN A 26 29.28 3.09 22.92
CA ASN A 26 28.65 1.82 23.31
C ASN A 26 27.56 2.02 24.37
N ILE A 27 26.35 1.60 24.02
CA ILE A 27 25.44 0.89 24.92
C ILE A 27 25.08 -0.47 24.26
N ASP A 28 25.98 -0.99 23.41
CA ASP A 28 25.74 -2.21 22.62
C ASP A 28 25.91 -3.51 23.45
N ASP A 29 25.97 -3.45 24.78
CA ASP A 29 26.15 -4.63 25.65
C ASP A 29 25.28 -4.55 26.92
N VAL A 30 23.99 -4.20 26.80
CA VAL A 30 23.02 -4.56 27.84
C VAL A 30 22.20 -5.71 27.29
N GLU A 31 22.74 -6.93 27.39
CA GLU A 31 21.95 -8.13 27.14
C GLU A 31 20.71 -8.08 28.05
N TYR A 32 19.53 -8.05 27.43
CA TYR A 32 18.26 -7.87 28.12
C TYR A 32 17.86 -9.17 28.84
N TYR A 33 18.48 -9.42 29.99
CA TYR A 33 18.03 -10.48 30.91
C TYR A 33 17.15 -9.89 32.01
N ASP A 34 16.31 -10.74 32.62
CA ASP A 34 15.51 -10.37 33.79
C ASP A 34 16.38 -9.65 34.83
N ASP A 35 15.95 -8.45 35.25
CA ASP A 35 16.60 -7.60 36.25
C ASP A 35 17.91 -6.86 35.84
N TRP A 36 18.22 -6.67 34.55
CA TRP A 36 19.42 -5.93 34.09
C TRP A 36 19.63 -4.57 34.79
N TYR A 37 18.53 -3.88 35.12
CA TYR A 37 18.56 -2.56 35.77
C TYR A 37 19.18 -2.59 37.17
N LYS A 38 19.29 -3.76 37.82
CA LYS A 38 19.90 -3.91 39.16
C LYS A 38 21.42 -3.74 39.13
N ASP A 39 22.03 -3.87 37.96
CA ASP A 39 23.47 -3.67 37.78
C ASP A 39 23.84 -2.18 37.65
N PHE A 40 22.85 -1.30 37.58
CA PHE A 40 23.02 0.14 37.42
C PHE A 40 22.54 0.91 38.66
N THR A 41 23.24 1.98 38.98
CA THR A 41 22.76 2.99 39.93
C THR A 41 21.61 3.80 39.33
N GLN A 42 20.79 4.43 40.19
CA GLN A 42 19.70 5.29 39.69
C GLN A 42 20.23 6.48 38.88
N GLU A 43 21.42 7.01 39.22
CA GLU A 43 22.04 8.10 38.46
C GLU A 43 22.45 7.64 37.05
N GLU A 44 22.95 6.40 36.92
CA GLU A 44 23.25 5.80 35.62
C GLU A 44 21.96 5.56 34.82
N LEU A 45 20.92 5.00 35.43
CA LEU A 45 19.61 4.83 34.77
C LEU A 45 18.99 6.16 34.33
N ASP A 46 19.05 7.18 35.19
CA ASP A 46 18.55 8.53 34.90
C ASP A 46 19.38 9.25 33.82
N SER A 47 20.61 8.80 33.55
CA SER A 47 21.46 9.34 32.47
C SER A 47 21.05 8.84 31.08
N ILE A 48 20.28 7.75 31.00
CA ILE A 48 19.84 7.15 29.74
C ILE A 48 18.68 7.98 29.15
N THR A 49 18.93 8.59 28.00
CA THR A 49 17.93 9.40 27.27
C THR A 49 17.49 8.79 25.94
N GLU A 50 18.20 7.78 25.45
CA GLU A 50 17.94 7.12 24.17
C GLU A 50 18.22 5.63 24.33
N LEU A 51 17.31 4.79 23.82
CA LEU A 51 17.41 3.33 23.87
C LEU A 51 16.93 2.75 22.53
N ASN A 52 17.70 1.82 21.99
CA ASN A 52 17.35 1.07 20.78
C ASN A 52 17.36 -0.42 21.13
N ILE A 53 16.21 -1.07 20.98
CA ILE A 53 16.03 -2.51 21.10
C ILE A 53 15.89 -3.04 19.67
N CYS A 54 16.95 -3.64 19.12
CA CYS A 54 17.00 -4.00 17.72
C CYS A 54 17.51 -5.43 17.55
N TYR A 55 16.73 -6.29 16.89
CA TYR A 55 17.16 -7.63 16.46
C TYR A 55 17.65 -8.54 17.59
N GLU A 56 17.09 -8.37 18.79
CA GLU A 56 17.44 -9.14 19.98
C GLU A 56 16.19 -9.59 20.70
N GLU A 57 16.19 -10.81 21.23
CA GLU A 57 15.09 -11.34 22.00
C GLU A 57 15.02 -10.71 23.40
N VAL A 58 13.91 -10.02 23.68
CA VAL A 58 13.68 -9.27 24.92
C VAL A 58 12.51 -9.83 25.73
N ARG A 59 11.42 -10.24 25.06
CA ARG A 59 10.16 -10.79 25.61
C ARG A 59 9.35 -9.85 26.51
N ASP A 60 9.96 -9.25 27.52
CA ASP A 60 9.32 -8.35 28.50
C ASP A 60 10.06 -7.01 28.56
N ILE A 61 9.31 -5.91 28.46
CA ILE A 61 9.84 -4.54 28.53
C ILE A 61 9.31 -3.75 29.74
N LYS A 62 8.76 -4.42 30.76
CA LYS A 62 8.17 -3.79 31.94
C LYS A 62 9.12 -2.80 32.65
N ASP A 63 10.42 -3.06 32.62
CA ASP A 63 11.42 -2.29 33.34
C ASP A 63 11.82 -0.99 32.64
N LEU A 64 11.28 -0.72 31.43
CA LEU A 64 11.41 0.59 30.79
C LEU A 64 10.86 1.74 31.66
N GLU A 65 9.94 1.47 32.59
CA GLU A 65 9.47 2.49 33.54
C GLU A 65 10.55 3.03 34.48
N LYS A 66 11.68 2.31 34.64
CA LYS A 66 12.81 2.75 35.47
C LYS A 66 13.64 3.85 34.78
N LEU A 67 13.51 3.98 33.46
CA LEU A 67 14.23 4.95 32.64
C LEU A 67 13.47 6.28 32.59
N HIS A 68 13.45 7.00 33.70
CA HIS A 68 12.61 8.19 33.88
C HIS A 68 12.90 9.35 32.90
N ASN A 69 14.13 9.40 32.36
CA ASN A 69 14.59 10.44 31.44
C ASN A 69 14.67 9.96 29.98
N LEU A 70 14.14 8.77 29.67
CA LEU A 70 14.14 8.23 28.31
C LEU A 70 13.30 9.12 27.39
N LYS A 71 13.94 9.68 26.36
CA LYS A 71 13.32 10.58 25.37
C LYS A 71 13.13 9.91 24.02
N LYS A 72 14.00 8.98 23.66
CA LYS A 72 13.95 8.30 22.37
C LYS A 72 13.94 6.80 22.59
N LEU A 73 13.00 6.12 21.95
CA LEU A 73 12.88 4.68 22.01
C LEU A 73 12.65 4.13 20.60
N SER A 74 13.51 3.20 20.19
CA SER A 74 13.29 2.37 19.00
C SER A 74 13.14 0.92 19.42
N ILE A 75 12.12 0.24 18.90
CA ILE A 75 11.93 -1.21 19.02
C ILE A 75 11.81 -1.75 17.59
N ILE A 76 12.77 -2.56 17.16
CA ILE A 76 12.92 -2.99 15.77
C ILE A 76 13.16 -4.50 15.73
N SER A 77 12.22 -5.22 15.11
CA SER A 77 12.37 -6.64 14.76
C SER A 77 12.73 -6.81 13.28
N GLY A 78 13.23 -7.99 12.91
CA GLY A 78 13.47 -8.41 11.53
C GLY A 78 12.17 -8.48 10.72
N ASP A 79 12.24 -8.26 9.40
CA ASP A 79 11.05 -8.23 8.55
C ASP A 79 10.50 -9.65 8.29
N SER A 80 9.30 -9.92 8.79
CA SER A 80 8.60 -11.20 8.60
C SER A 80 8.16 -11.49 7.17
N ASN A 81 8.28 -10.51 6.27
CA ASN A 81 7.92 -10.71 4.87
C ASN A 81 8.95 -11.53 4.11
N LEU A 82 10.16 -11.70 4.63
CA LEU A 82 11.19 -12.53 4.00
C LEU A 82 10.83 -14.03 4.06
N TYR A 83 11.37 -14.80 3.12
CA TYR A 83 11.39 -16.25 3.25
C TYR A 83 12.37 -16.62 4.37
N ALA A 84 11.97 -17.55 5.24
CA ALA A 84 12.88 -18.12 6.22
C ALA A 84 13.25 -19.54 5.79
N LYS A 85 14.53 -19.89 5.91
CA LYS A 85 15.01 -21.26 5.73
C LYS A 85 14.18 -22.26 6.56
N PHE A 86 13.94 -23.44 6.01
CA PHE A 86 13.25 -24.54 6.67
C PHE A 86 14.20 -25.71 6.89
N GLU A 87 14.05 -26.38 8.04
CA GLU A 87 14.65 -27.69 8.32
C GLU A 87 13.58 -28.62 8.90
N ASN A 88 13.50 -29.86 8.40
CA ASN A 88 12.54 -30.89 8.85
C ASN A 88 11.05 -30.48 8.82
N GLY A 89 10.66 -29.51 7.99
CA GLY A 89 9.28 -29.05 7.85
C GLY A 89 8.88 -27.96 8.85
N GLU A 90 9.83 -27.42 9.60
CA GLU A 90 9.68 -26.25 10.46
C GLU A 90 10.66 -25.16 10.01
N ILE A 91 10.36 -23.90 10.31
CA ILE A 91 11.30 -22.80 10.04
C ILE A 91 12.55 -23.07 10.90
N ASP A 92 13.72 -22.98 10.28
CA ASP A 92 15.02 -23.16 10.93
C ASP A 92 15.19 -22.13 12.05
N GLU A 93 15.45 -22.58 13.27
CA GLU A 93 15.69 -21.73 14.44
C GLU A 93 16.89 -20.80 14.26
N GLU A 94 17.83 -21.15 13.38
CA GLU A 94 18.97 -20.30 13.01
C GLU A 94 18.65 -19.25 11.93
N SER A 95 17.43 -19.24 11.37
CA SER A 95 17.03 -18.24 10.39
C SER A 95 17.01 -16.83 10.98
N CYS A 96 17.34 -15.83 10.16
CA CYS A 96 17.24 -14.42 10.53
C CYS A 96 15.82 -14.06 11.04
N TYR A 97 14.81 -14.77 10.55
CA TYR A 97 13.44 -14.64 11.00
C TYR A 97 13.23 -14.87 12.50
N PHE A 98 13.95 -15.80 13.13
CA PHE A 98 13.85 -16.01 14.58
C PHE A 98 14.86 -15.20 15.36
N GLN A 99 16.09 -15.10 14.86
CA GLN A 99 17.18 -14.41 15.55
C GLN A 99 16.93 -12.91 15.70
N GLU A 100 16.27 -12.30 14.71
CA GLU A 100 16.04 -10.86 14.68
C GLU A 100 14.72 -10.43 15.35
N LYS A 101 14.09 -11.27 16.17
CA LYS A 101 12.78 -10.97 16.80
C LYS A 101 12.92 -10.58 18.25
N THR A 102 12.24 -9.50 18.62
CA THR A 102 12.16 -9.09 20.03
C THR A 102 11.26 -9.98 20.87
N ASN A 103 10.27 -10.63 20.25
CA ASN A 103 9.26 -11.47 20.89
C ASN A 103 8.54 -10.77 22.05
N ILE A 104 8.45 -9.44 22.03
CA ILE A 104 7.75 -8.68 23.08
C ILE A 104 6.27 -9.04 23.07
N GLU A 105 5.74 -9.46 24.21
CA GLU A 105 4.33 -9.88 24.33
C GLU A 105 3.40 -8.73 24.75
N ASP A 106 3.87 -7.83 25.63
CA ASP A 106 3.07 -6.74 26.19
C ASP A 106 3.72 -5.35 25.98
N PHE A 107 3.09 -4.55 25.13
CA PHE A 107 3.47 -3.15 24.85
C PHE A 107 2.78 -2.14 25.77
N GLY A 108 1.95 -2.58 26.72
CA GLY A 108 1.17 -1.71 27.61
C GLY A 108 2.02 -0.79 28.46
N ILE A 109 3.27 -1.16 28.75
CA ILE A 109 4.21 -0.32 29.50
C ILE A 109 4.52 1.00 28.78
N LEU A 110 4.49 1.02 27.44
CA LEU A 110 4.80 2.21 26.65
C LEU A 110 3.87 3.37 27.00
N GLY A 111 2.59 3.07 27.30
CA GLY A 111 1.61 4.07 27.73
C GLY A 111 1.94 4.77 29.06
N LYS A 112 2.95 4.32 29.81
CA LYS A 112 3.43 4.99 31.04
C LYS A 112 4.63 5.93 30.81
N LEU A 113 5.26 5.88 29.64
CA LEU A 113 6.52 6.59 29.36
C LEU A 113 6.26 8.06 28.96
N LYS A 114 6.14 8.93 29.95
CA LYS A 114 5.75 10.35 29.78
C LYS A 114 6.83 11.24 29.14
N SER A 115 8.09 10.84 29.25
CA SER A 115 9.26 11.60 28.81
C SER A 115 9.56 11.45 27.31
N ILE A 116 8.92 10.48 26.64
CA ILE A 116 9.20 10.15 25.24
C ILE A 116 8.88 11.34 24.32
N GLU A 117 9.87 11.70 23.52
CA GLU A 117 9.84 12.69 22.45
C GLU A 117 9.83 12.01 21.06
N GLU A 118 10.51 10.86 20.91
CA GLU A 118 10.55 10.10 19.66
C GLU A 118 10.31 8.60 19.93
N LEU A 119 9.35 8.01 19.22
CA LEU A 119 9.03 6.59 19.30
C LEU A 119 9.04 5.97 17.90
N ARG A 120 9.85 4.93 17.71
CA ARG A 120 9.84 4.08 16.53
C ARG A 120 9.53 2.63 16.94
N ILE A 121 8.53 2.02 16.32
CA ILE A 121 8.25 0.59 16.47
C ILE A 121 8.12 -0.02 15.09
N GLU A 122 8.92 -1.06 14.83
CA GLU A 122 9.06 -1.65 13.51
C GLU A 122 9.02 -3.18 13.52
N SER A 123 8.22 -3.73 12.61
CA SER A 123 8.07 -5.17 12.38
C SER A 123 7.64 -5.97 13.62
N GLU A 124 6.94 -5.33 14.55
CA GLU A 124 6.42 -5.96 15.77
C GLU A 124 5.06 -6.60 15.52
N GLU A 125 5.05 -7.94 15.47
CA GLU A 125 3.86 -8.72 15.12
C GLU A 125 2.87 -8.85 16.29
N ASN A 126 3.34 -8.77 17.52
CA ASN A 126 2.51 -8.83 18.72
C ASN A 126 1.89 -7.47 19.08
N LEU A 127 2.38 -6.38 18.46
CA LEU A 127 1.81 -5.05 18.65
C LEU A 127 0.44 -4.98 17.96
N SER A 128 -0.62 -5.18 18.74
CA SER A 128 -2.01 -5.05 18.27
C SER A 128 -2.65 -3.69 18.60
N LYS A 129 -2.14 -3.02 19.64
CA LYS A 129 -2.64 -1.73 20.12
C LYS A 129 -1.50 -0.92 20.70
N LEU A 130 -1.51 0.39 20.43
CA LEU A 130 -0.59 1.36 21.03
C LEU A 130 -1.38 2.48 21.73
N ASP A 131 -1.03 2.77 22.98
CA ASP A 131 -1.58 3.89 23.74
C ASP A 131 -0.51 4.96 23.94
N VAL A 132 -0.71 6.14 23.32
CA VAL A 132 0.19 7.29 23.43
C VAL A 132 -0.39 8.44 24.25
N THR A 133 -1.53 8.23 24.94
CA THR A 133 -2.28 9.26 25.68
C THR A 133 -1.42 10.05 26.67
N ASN A 134 -0.46 9.39 27.32
CA ASN A 134 0.41 10.02 28.31
C ASN A 134 1.71 10.62 27.72
N MET A 135 1.99 10.42 26.43
CA MET A 135 3.21 10.85 25.76
C MET A 135 3.10 12.31 25.29
N LYS A 136 2.86 13.25 26.22
CA LYS A 136 2.61 14.67 25.89
C LYS A 136 3.79 15.38 25.21
N ASN A 137 5.00 14.85 25.37
CA ASN A 137 6.21 15.37 24.77
C ASN A 137 6.51 14.77 23.38
N LEU A 138 5.68 13.84 22.90
CA LEU A 138 5.90 13.14 21.63
C LEU A 138 5.92 14.13 20.46
N LYS A 139 7.04 14.16 19.75
CA LYS A 139 7.29 14.96 18.54
C LYS A 139 7.32 14.09 17.29
N LYS A 140 7.75 12.83 17.42
CA LYS A 140 7.93 11.91 16.30
C LYS A 140 7.38 10.54 16.64
N LEU A 141 6.50 10.03 15.78
CA LEU A 141 5.98 8.66 15.86
C LEU A 141 6.18 7.94 14.52
N GLU A 142 6.90 6.83 14.53
CA GLU A 142 7.13 5.97 13.37
C GLU A 142 6.65 4.56 13.70
N LEU A 143 5.60 4.11 13.01
CA LEU A 143 5.05 2.76 13.10
C LEU A 143 5.18 2.13 11.72
N ILE A 144 6.06 1.13 11.62
CA ILE A 144 6.46 0.54 10.34
C ILE A 144 6.26 -0.96 10.40
N ASN A 145 5.55 -1.56 9.44
CA ASN A 145 5.42 -3.00 9.29
C ASN A 145 4.85 -3.73 10.54
N ASN A 146 4.08 -3.04 11.38
CA ASN A 146 3.40 -3.66 12.51
C ASN A 146 2.07 -4.25 12.00
N MET A 147 2.17 -5.36 11.27
CA MET A 147 1.07 -5.92 10.47
C MET A 147 -0.21 -6.25 11.25
N ASN A 148 -0.11 -6.44 12.57
CA ASN A 148 -1.25 -6.75 13.44
C ASN A 148 -1.72 -5.55 14.26
N LEU A 149 -1.10 -4.38 14.12
CA LEU A 149 -1.54 -3.15 14.78
C LEU A 149 -2.91 -2.75 14.23
N LYS A 150 -3.91 -2.72 15.12
CA LYS A 150 -5.30 -2.37 14.79
C LYS A 150 -5.71 -1.02 15.35
N GLU A 151 -5.09 -0.59 16.46
CA GLU A 151 -5.54 0.61 17.18
C GLU A 151 -4.36 1.46 17.66
N VAL A 152 -4.43 2.77 17.42
CA VAL A 152 -3.59 3.77 18.09
C VAL A 152 -4.49 4.75 18.82
N ILE A 153 -4.30 4.90 20.13
CA ILE A 153 -5.14 5.71 21.02
C ILE A 153 -4.35 6.90 21.58
N GLY A 154 -5.01 8.04 21.76
CA GLY A 154 -4.44 9.21 22.43
C GLY A 154 -3.60 10.13 21.55
N LEU A 155 -3.58 9.94 20.22
CA LEU A 155 -2.88 10.83 19.28
C LEU A 155 -3.43 12.27 19.31
N ASN A 156 -4.68 12.47 19.70
CA ASN A 156 -5.29 13.78 19.93
C ASN A 156 -4.68 14.51 21.14
N GLU A 157 -4.09 13.79 22.09
CA GLU A 157 -3.46 14.34 23.30
C GLU A 157 -1.97 14.69 23.07
N THR A 158 -1.38 14.26 21.95
CA THR A 158 0.03 14.53 21.61
C THR A 158 0.17 15.92 20.98
N GLU A 159 0.06 16.97 21.79
CA GLU A 159 0.07 18.35 21.31
C GLU A 159 1.37 18.78 20.62
N ASN A 160 2.49 18.08 20.82
CA ASN A 160 3.80 18.46 20.26
C ASN A 160 4.19 17.65 19.01
N LEU A 161 3.28 16.81 18.49
CA LEU A 161 3.57 15.92 17.39
C LEU A 161 3.88 16.71 16.11
N GLU A 162 5.10 16.53 15.60
CA GLU A 162 5.60 17.18 14.39
C GLU A 162 5.68 16.22 13.20
N LYS A 163 5.92 14.92 13.46
CA LYS A 163 6.05 13.89 12.44
C LYS A 163 5.28 12.63 12.81
N ILE A 164 4.51 12.13 11.85
CA ILE A 164 3.90 10.82 11.92
C ILE A 164 4.22 10.04 10.64
N LEU A 165 4.68 8.81 10.81
CA LEU A 165 4.87 7.84 9.74
C LEU A 165 4.16 6.56 10.13
N MET A 166 3.17 6.18 9.33
CA MET A 166 2.47 4.90 9.44
C MET A 166 2.57 4.19 8.10
N SER A 167 3.29 3.07 8.10
CA SER A 167 3.62 2.28 6.93
C SER A 167 3.41 0.79 7.21
N LYS A 168 2.71 0.06 6.35
CA LYS A 168 2.40 -1.37 6.48
C LYS A 168 1.83 -1.77 7.87
N ASN A 169 0.91 -0.96 8.43
CA ASN A 169 0.27 -1.29 9.72
C ASN A 169 -1.16 -1.81 9.51
N GLY A 170 -1.49 -2.97 10.07
CA GLY A 170 -2.83 -3.55 9.96
C GLY A 170 -3.23 -3.93 8.53
N THR A 171 -4.54 -3.96 8.25
CA THR A 171 -5.15 -4.36 6.95
C THR A 171 -5.77 -3.18 6.19
N GLY A 172 -5.16 -2.00 6.20
CA GLY A 172 -5.79 -0.75 5.75
C GLY A 172 -6.93 -0.25 6.66
N SER A 173 -7.36 -1.06 7.63
CA SER A 173 -8.39 -0.78 8.64
C SER A 173 -7.82 -0.25 9.97
N LEU A 174 -6.60 0.27 9.97
CA LEU A 174 -5.98 0.81 11.20
C LEU A 174 -6.89 1.89 11.81
N GLU A 175 -7.42 1.60 13.00
CA GLU A 175 -8.30 2.51 13.71
C GLU A 175 -7.49 3.57 14.46
N LEU A 176 -7.54 4.79 13.95
CA LEU A 176 -7.10 5.97 14.69
C LEU A 176 -8.28 6.48 15.52
N ARG A 177 -8.54 5.81 16.66
CA ARG A 177 -9.63 6.19 17.57
C ARG A 177 -9.35 7.58 18.12
N GLU A 178 -10.37 8.44 18.09
CA GLU A 178 -10.32 9.81 18.62
C GLU A 178 -9.34 10.77 17.92
N PHE A 179 -8.43 10.28 17.08
CA PHE A 179 -7.53 11.13 16.30
C PHE A 179 -8.29 11.84 15.18
N ASP A 180 -8.64 13.09 15.43
CA ASP A 180 -9.05 14.02 14.39
C ASP A 180 -7.81 14.57 13.70
N ILE A 181 -7.35 13.83 12.69
CA ILE A 181 -6.23 14.24 11.83
C ILE A 181 -6.45 15.65 11.27
N MET A 182 -7.71 16.10 11.09
CA MET A 182 -8.00 17.44 10.58
C MET A 182 -7.61 18.54 11.57
N SER A 183 -7.98 18.36 12.83
CA SER A 183 -7.67 19.31 13.90
C SER A 183 -6.15 19.55 14.01
N THR A 184 -5.38 18.47 13.86
CA THR A 184 -3.91 18.51 13.96
C THR A 184 -3.27 19.23 12.77
N VAL A 185 -3.84 19.09 11.57
CA VAL A 185 -3.41 19.86 10.38
C VAL A 185 -3.63 21.35 10.57
N GLU A 186 -4.82 21.73 11.03
CA GLU A 186 -5.19 23.14 11.19
C GLU A 186 -4.33 23.83 12.26
N ASN A 187 -3.86 23.10 13.27
CA ASN A 187 -2.98 23.60 14.34
C ASN A 187 -1.51 23.80 13.88
N ARG A 188 -1.14 23.46 12.64
CA ARG A 188 0.18 23.71 12.02
C ARG A 188 1.41 23.11 12.72
N LYS A 189 1.22 22.22 13.69
CA LYS A 189 2.33 21.58 14.41
C LYS A 189 2.91 20.38 13.65
N LEU A 190 2.05 19.60 12.99
CA LEU A 190 2.49 18.54 12.07
C LEU A 190 3.19 19.16 10.85
N LYS A 191 4.46 18.78 10.67
CA LYS A 191 5.34 19.19 9.57
C LYS A 191 5.47 18.09 8.52
N GLU A 192 5.32 16.82 8.92
CA GLU A 192 5.45 15.67 8.03
C GLU A 192 4.46 14.57 8.42
N VAL A 193 3.60 14.18 7.49
CA VAL A 193 2.61 13.11 7.63
C VAL A 193 2.78 12.13 6.48
N ILE A 194 3.20 10.92 6.81
CA ILE A 194 3.42 9.82 5.86
C ILE A 194 2.48 8.68 6.23
N LEU A 195 1.54 8.35 5.34
CA LEU A 195 0.52 7.32 5.55
C LEU A 195 0.45 6.39 4.35
N ASP A 196 0.09 5.13 4.56
CA ASP A 196 -0.17 4.20 3.46
C ASP A 196 -1.36 4.65 2.61
N VAL A 197 -1.29 4.35 1.31
CA VAL A 197 -2.36 4.63 0.35
C VAL A 197 -3.67 3.92 0.73
N ASP A 198 -3.60 2.71 1.30
CA ASP A 198 -4.76 1.91 1.71
C ASP A 198 -5.56 2.51 2.89
N MET A 199 -4.97 3.44 3.65
CA MET A 199 -5.66 4.17 4.72
C MET A 199 -6.60 5.24 4.16
N PHE A 200 -6.37 5.70 2.92
CA PHE A 200 -7.10 6.82 2.33
C PHE A 200 -8.62 6.62 2.28
N PRO A 201 -9.18 5.49 1.80
CA PRO A 201 -10.63 5.28 1.73
C PRO A 201 -11.32 5.40 3.09
N ASN A 202 -10.74 4.80 4.12
CA ASN A 202 -11.30 4.83 5.48
C ASN A 202 -11.23 6.23 6.09
N LEU A 203 -10.13 6.95 5.85
CA LEU A 203 -9.95 8.31 6.32
C LEU A 203 -10.94 9.29 5.67
N ILE A 204 -11.14 9.23 4.35
CA ILE A 204 -12.11 10.11 3.68
C ILE A 204 -13.56 9.72 3.98
N ASN A 205 -13.84 8.44 4.25
CA ASN A 205 -15.18 8.03 4.70
C ASN A 205 -15.50 8.62 6.08
N LYS A 206 -14.53 8.58 7.00
CA LYS A 206 -14.66 9.19 8.34
C LYS A 206 -14.64 10.72 8.31
N PHE A 207 -13.84 11.30 7.41
CA PHE A 207 -13.65 12.74 7.24
C PHE A 207 -13.86 13.16 5.77
N PRO A 208 -15.11 13.34 5.30
CA PRO A 208 -15.42 13.56 3.87
C PRO A 208 -14.74 14.76 3.21
N TYR A 209 -14.32 15.76 3.98
CA TYR A 209 -13.65 16.97 3.47
C TYR A 209 -12.12 16.94 3.66
N LEU A 210 -11.55 15.80 4.09
CA LEU A 210 -10.13 15.67 4.41
C LEU A 210 -9.25 16.00 3.21
N ALA A 211 -9.58 15.46 2.04
CA ALA A 211 -8.79 15.67 0.82
C ALA A 211 -8.81 17.15 0.39
N GLU A 212 -9.98 17.82 0.37
CA GLU A 212 -10.06 19.24 0.02
C GLU A 212 -9.24 20.11 0.98
N LYS A 213 -9.37 19.87 2.29
CA LYS A 213 -8.68 20.67 3.28
C LYS A 213 -7.16 20.46 3.25
N ILE A 214 -6.68 19.23 3.06
CA ILE A 214 -5.24 18.98 2.85
C ILE A 214 -4.76 19.74 1.62
N GLU A 215 -5.49 19.67 0.49
CA GLU A 215 -5.11 20.41 -0.71
C GLU A 215 -5.11 21.95 -0.52
N GLU A 216 -6.08 22.50 0.21
CA GLU A 216 -6.12 23.93 0.56
C GLU A 216 -4.93 24.32 1.45
N TYR A 217 -4.62 23.49 2.44
CA TYR A 217 -3.47 23.69 3.31
C TYR A 217 -2.16 23.67 2.50
N GLU A 218 -1.97 22.68 1.63
CA GLU A 218 -0.77 22.52 0.79
C GLU A 218 -0.63 23.60 -0.28
N LYS A 219 -1.72 24.23 -0.74
CA LYS A 219 -1.66 25.40 -1.64
C LYS A 219 -1.07 26.62 -0.95
N ASN A 220 -1.34 26.77 0.33
CA ASN A 220 -0.95 27.96 1.12
C ASN A 220 0.31 27.74 1.97
N ASN A 221 0.81 26.51 2.07
CA ASN A 221 1.94 26.12 2.92
C ASN A 221 2.87 25.15 2.18
N LYS A 222 3.85 24.59 2.90
CA LYS A 222 4.66 23.47 2.38
C LYS A 222 3.82 22.19 2.40
N ARG A 223 4.16 21.27 1.48
CA ARG A 223 3.57 19.94 1.44
C ARG A 223 3.88 19.20 2.75
N VAL A 224 2.83 18.78 3.45
CA VAL A 224 2.92 18.03 4.71
C VAL A 224 2.50 16.58 4.51
N TYR A 225 1.63 16.29 3.55
CA TYR A 225 1.10 14.95 3.33
C TYR A 225 1.81 14.22 2.20
N THR A 226 2.25 13.00 2.51
CA THR A 226 2.77 12.04 1.54
C THR A 226 2.10 10.71 1.75
N TRP A 227 1.44 10.22 0.70
CA TRP A 227 0.86 8.89 0.70
C TRP A 227 1.86 7.92 0.12
N ILE A 228 2.04 6.76 0.76
CA ILE A 228 3.05 5.79 0.38
C ILE A 228 2.47 4.43 0.00
N GLU A 229 3.08 3.80 -0.99
CA GLU A 229 2.94 2.36 -1.25
C GLU A 229 4.33 1.76 -1.28
N ASN A 230 4.59 0.87 -0.33
CA ASN A 230 5.90 0.29 -0.15
C ASN A 230 6.12 -0.86 -1.15
N LYS A 231 7.34 -0.98 -1.66
CA LYS A 231 7.75 -2.21 -2.33
C LYS A 231 7.85 -3.34 -1.30
N ILE A 232 7.54 -4.59 -1.69
CA ILE A 232 7.72 -5.74 -0.78
C ILE A 232 9.19 -5.92 -0.42
N SER A 233 10.08 -5.97 -1.42
CA SER A 233 11.46 -6.42 -1.19
C SER A 233 12.44 -5.33 -0.73
N ASN A 234 12.07 -4.04 -0.79
CA ASN A 234 12.98 -2.92 -0.48
C ASN A 234 12.30 -1.85 0.38
N CYS A 235 13.11 -1.07 1.11
CA CYS A 235 12.73 0.08 1.92
C CYS A 235 12.24 1.32 1.13
N TRP A 236 11.87 1.14 -0.15
CA TRP A 236 11.42 2.22 -1.01
C TRP A 236 9.91 2.25 -1.15
N ALA A 237 9.37 3.46 -1.13
CA ALA A 237 7.96 3.72 -1.28
C ALA A 237 7.67 4.58 -2.52
N ASN A 238 6.64 4.20 -3.26
CA ASN A 238 5.96 5.10 -4.19
C ASN A 238 5.33 6.23 -3.40
N LYS A 239 5.57 7.48 -3.80
CA LYS A 239 5.05 8.67 -3.11
C LYS A 239 3.97 9.36 -3.94
N PHE A 240 2.79 9.52 -3.37
CA PHE A 240 1.63 10.16 -4.01
C PHE A 240 1.19 11.40 -3.26
N SER A 241 0.68 12.39 -4.01
CA SER A 241 -0.01 13.55 -3.43
C SER A 241 -1.45 13.20 -3.09
N THR A 242 -2.06 13.94 -2.17
CA THR A 242 -3.48 13.79 -1.84
C THR A 242 -4.38 13.94 -3.07
N ARG A 243 -4.01 14.84 -3.99
CA ARG A 243 -4.69 14.99 -5.27
C ARG A 243 -4.63 13.71 -6.12
N ASN A 244 -3.48 13.04 -6.19
CA ASN A 244 -3.36 11.78 -6.92
C ASN A 244 -4.30 10.72 -6.32
N LEU A 245 -4.33 10.60 -4.99
CA LEU A 245 -5.22 9.63 -4.34
C LEU A 245 -6.69 9.98 -4.53
N LYS A 246 -7.06 11.26 -4.48
CA LYS A 246 -8.42 11.70 -4.78
C LYS A 246 -8.86 11.31 -6.19
N GLU A 247 -8.02 11.54 -7.19
CA GLU A 247 -8.29 11.15 -8.59
C GLU A 247 -8.41 9.63 -8.74
N MET A 248 -7.54 8.88 -8.06
CA MET A 248 -7.56 7.41 -8.03
C MET A 248 -8.83 6.88 -7.35
N ASP A 249 -9.19 7.44 -6.20
CA ASP A 249 -10.35 7.03 -5.40
C ASP A 249 -11.68 7.23 -6.14
N ILE A 250 -11.81 8.35 -6.87
CA ILE A 250 -12.95 8.61 -7.76
C ILE A 250 -13.03 7.54 -8.85
N LYS A 251 -11.89 7.19 -9.47
CA LYS A 251 -11.88 6.14 -10.50
C LYS A 251 -12.25 4.77 -9.93
N VAL A 252 -11.75 4.43 -8.74
CA VAL A 252 -12.14 3.20 -8.03
C VAL A 252 -13.63 3.19 -7.73
N GLU A 253 -14.19 4.29 -7.23
CA GLU A 253 -15.62 4.44 -6.97
C GLU A 253 -16.47 4.18 -8.22
N GLU A 254 -16.06 4.76 -9.36
CA GLU A 254 -16.72 4.56 -10.65
C GLU A 254 -16.65 3.09 -11.09
N ILE A 255 -15.51 2.43 -10.91
CA ILE A 255 -15.33 1.02 -11.22
C ILE A 255 -16.25 0.17 -10.34
N LEU A 256 -16.17 0.30 -9.01
CA LEU A 256 -16.92 -0.49 -8.04
C LEU A 256 -18.43 -0.38 -8.29
N LYS A 257 -18.96 0.83 -8.50
CA LYS A 257 -20.37 1.05 -8.87
C LYS A 257 -20.82 0.30 -10.13
N ASN A 258 -19.89 0.05 -11.05
CA ASN A 258 -20.18 -0.68 -12.28
C ASN A 258 -20.11 -2.19 -12.09
N ILE A 259 -19.22 -2.70 -11.23
CA ILE A 259 -18.97 -4.14 -11.11
C ILE A 259 -19.68 -4.81 -9.94
N ILE A 260 -20.10 -4.06 -8.93
CA ILE A 260 -20.79 -4.56 -7.74
C ILE A 260 -22.28 -4.21 -7.80
N GLU A 261 -23.12 -5.17 -7.42
CA GLU A 261 -24.53 -4.94 -7.11
C GLU A 261 -24.74 -4.83 -5.59
N PRO A 262 -25.72 -4.04 -5.11
CA PRO A 262 -25.97 -3.86 -3.67
C PRO A 262 -26.20 -5.16 -2.89
N GLU A 263 -26.77 -6.18 -3.53
CA GLU A 263 -27.06 -7.49 -2.95
C GLU A 263 -25.89 -8.48 -2.97
N TYR A 264 -24.74 -8.11 -3.53
CA TYR A 264 -23.58 -9.00 -3.57
C TYR A 264 -23.06 -9.30 -2.16
N THR A 265 -22.89 -10.60 -1.89
CA THR A 265 -22.16 -11.12 -0.73
C THR A 265 -20.67 -10.73 -0.79
N GLU A 266 -19.95 -10.77 0.33
CA GLU A 266 -18.51 -10.45 0.37
C GLU A 266 -17.69 -11.24 -0.67
N ILE A 267 -17.98 -12.54 -0.82
CA ILE A 267 -17.33 -13.36 -1.84
C ILE A 267 -17.68 -12.94 -3.27
N GLU A 268 -18.92 -12.52 -3.53
CA GLU A 268 -19.32 -12.02 -4.87
C GLU A 268 -18.66 -10.68 -5.18
N LYS A 269 -18.55 -9.78 -4.20
CA LYS A 269 -17.78 -8.53 -4.34
C LYS A 269 -16.31 -8.80 -4.62
N THR A 270 -15.71 -9.70 -3.85
CA THR A 270 -14.29 -10.11 -4.02
C THR A 270 -14.05 -10.68 -5.41
N LEU A 271 -14.90 -11.60 -5.87
CA LEU A 271 -14.79 -12.19 -7.21
C LEU A 271 -15.08 -11.19 -8.34
N ALA A 272 -15.98 -10.22 -8.13
CA ALA A 272 -16.25 -9.17 -9.10
C ALA A 272 -15.06 -8.23 -9.29
N ILE A 273 -14.42 -7.84 -8.17
CA ILE A 273 -13.17 -7.07 -8.17
C ILE A 273 -12.05 -7.86 -8.84
N TYR A 274 -11.86 -9.12 -8.44
CA TYR A 274 -10.88 -10.02 -9.05
C TYR A 274 -11.08 -10.14 -10.56
N ASN A 275 -12.31 -10.39 -11.00
CA ASN A 275 -12.65 -10.47 -12.42
C ASN A 275 -12.30 -9.17 -13.16
N TYR A 276 -12.71 -8.02 -12.62
CA TYR A 276 -12.38 -6.73 -13.23
C TYR A 276 -10.88 -6.56 -13.42
N ILE A 277 -10.08 -6.85 -12.39
CA ILE A 277 -8.62 -6.72 -12.45
C ILE A 277 -8.04 -7.65 -13.53
N THR A 278 -8.40 -8.93 -13.54
CA THR A 278 -7.89 -9.93 -14.51
C THR A 278 -8.25 -9.63 -15.96
N GLU A 279 -9.30 -8.84 -16.21
CA GLU A 279 -9.77 -8.48 -17.56
C GLU A 279 -9.32 -7.09 -18.03
N ASN A 280 -8.94 -6.18 -17.12
CA ASN A 280 -8.74 -4.76 -17.45
C ASN A 280 -7.34 -4.23 -17.10
N VAL A 281 -6.48 -5.07 -16.53
CA VAL A 281 -5.08 -4.72 -16.22
C VAL A 281 -4.17 -5.64 -17.00
N ASP A 282 -3.23 -5.04 -17.75
CA ASP A 282 -2.19 -5.75 -18.47
C ASP A 282 -0.92 -5.84 -17.63
N TYR A 283 -0.18 -6.93 -17.79
CA TYR A 283 1.12 -7.08 -17.14
C TYR A 283 2.17 -6.21 -17.85
N ASP A 284 2.88 -5.37 -17.09
CA ASP A 284 3.83 -4.40 -17.65
C ASP A 284 5.22 -5.02 -17.89
N TYR A 285 5.30 -5.99 -18.81
CA TYR A 285 6.54 -6.68 -19.18
C TYR A 285 7.63 -5.71 -19.63
N LYS A 286 7.27 -4.69 -20.42
CA LYS A 286 8.22 -3.70 -20.94
C LYS A 286 8.90 -2.93 -19.81
N MET A 287 8.14 -2.53 -18.79
CA MET A 287 8.70 -1.80 -17.66
C MET A 287 9.48 -2.70 -16.70
N LEU A 288 9.11 -3.99 -16.60
CA LEU A 288 9.86 -4.98 -15.85
C LEU A 288 11.24 -5.23 -16.48
N GLU A 289 11.28 -5.55 -17.78
CA GLU A 289 12.52 -5.75 -18.54
C GLU A 289 13.42 -4.52 -18.48
N PHE A 290 12.83 -3.31 -18.60
CA PHE A 290 13.58 -2.07 -18.44
C PHE A 290 14.20 -1.91 -17.04
N ASP A 291 13.49 -2.29 -15.97
CA ASP A 291 14.04 -2.26 -14.61
C ASP A 291 15.18 -3.26 -14.43
N GLU A 292 15.03 -4.48 -14.94
CA GLU A 292 16.07 -5.52 -14.92
C GLU A 292 17.33 -5.09 -15.66
N GLU A 293 17.19 -4.43 -16.82
CA GLU A 293 18.34 -3.86 -17.54
C GLU A 293 18.97 -2.69 -16.77
N MET A 294 18.16 -1.87 -16.10
CA MET A 294 18.67 -0.75 -15.28
C MET A 294 19.42 -1.23 -14.04
N GLN A 295 19.02 -2.34 -13.43
CA GLN A 295 19.70 -2.93 -12.28
C GLN A 295 21.16 -3.33 -12.56
N LYS A 296 21.50 -3.58 -13.83
CA LYS A 296 22.89 -3.87 -14.26
C LYS A 296 23.78 -2.62 -14.30
N ASP A 297 23.19 -1.41 -14.29
CA ASP A 297 23.94 -0.16 -14.26
C ASP A 297 24.38 0.14 -12.82
N MET A 298 25.68 0.41 -12.63
CA MET A 298 26.25 0.76 -11.32
C MET A 298 25.59 2.02 -10.70
N ARG A 299 24.92 2.85 -11.50
CA ARG A 299 24.19 4.04 -11.06
C ARG A 299 22.76 3.75 -10.63
N TYR A 300 22.30 2.51 -10.68
CA TYR A 300 20.93 2.12 -10.32
C TYR A 300 20.53 2.61 -8.93
N LEU A 301 21.42 2.42 -7.95
CA LEU A 301 21.24 2.92 -6.57
C LEU A 301 21.07 4.46 -6.53
N LEU A 302 21.83 5.19 -7.36
CA LEU A 302 21.71 6.66 -7.46
C LEU A 302 20.38 7.11 -8.06
N PHE A 303 19.72 6.28 -8.88
CA PHE A 303 18.37 6.57 -9.36
C PHE A 303 17.36 6.42 -8.23
N LEU A 304 17.51 5.38 -7.42
CA LEU A 304 16.51 4.98 -6.42
C LEU A 304 16.54 5.80 -5.13
N GLU A 305 17.70 6.24 -4.66
CA GLU A 305 17.79 6.98 -3.39
C GLU A 305 17.20 8.40 -3.46
N GLY A 306 16.99 8.96 -4.66
CA GLY A 306 16.64 10.38 -4.78
C GLY A 306 17.73 11.34 -4.28
N SER A 307 18.89 10.82 -3.85
CA SER A 307 20.11 11.54 -3.42
C SER A 307 20.69 12.45 -4.51
N SER A 308 20.26 12.28 -5.75
CA SER A 308 20.67 13.10 -6.87
C SER A 308 19.69 14.26 -7.09
N ASN A 309 20.18 15.49 -7.02
CA ASN A 309 19.47 16.71 -7.45
C ASN A 309 19.18 16.77 -8.96
N LYS A 310 19.48 15.71 -9.74
CA LYS A 310 19.18 15.66 -11.17
C LYS A 310 17.73 15.23 -11.38
N SER A 311 16.94 16.12 -11.97
CA SER A 311 15.52 15.93 -12.27
C SER A 311 15.24 14.65 -13.08
N SER A 312 16.14 14.26 -13.99
CA SER A 312 15.99 13.05 -14.81
C SER A 312 15.95 11.75 -13.99
N TYR A 313 16.73 11.65 -12.91
CA TYR A 313 16.80 10.44 -12.09
C TYR A 313 15.54 10.27 -11.24
N SER A 314 14.99 11.39 -10.74
CA SER A 314 13.71 11.38 -10.03
C SER A 314 12.53 10.90 -10.90
N ILE A 315 12.54 11.22 -12.21
CA ILE A 315 11.50 10.79 -13.15
C ILE A 315 11.62 9.29 -13.44
N ILE A 316 12.84 8.80 -13.65
CA ILE A 316 13.11 7.38 -13.89
C ILE A 316 12.71 6.55 -12.66
N ASN A 317 13.14 6.96 -11.47
CA ASN A 317 12.78 6.32 -10.20
C ASN A 317 11.26 6.24 -10.02
N LYS A 318 10.56 7.36 -10.22
CA LYS A 318 9.10 7.40 -10.13
C LYS A 318 8.45 6.42 -11.11
N ARG A 319 8.97 6.27 -12.33
CA ARG A 319 8.45 5.28 -13.30
C ARG A 319 8.74 3.85 -12.84
N LEU A 320 9.98 3.56 -12.43
CA LEU A 320 10.43 2.23 -11.97
C LEU A 320 9.63 1.72 -10.78
N LEU A 321 9.40 2.57 -9.78
CA LEU A 321 8.60 2.21 -8.61
C LEU A 321 7.11 2.10 -8.95
N SER A 322 6.61 2.96 -9.85
CA SER A 322 5.16 3.02 -10.13
C SER A 322 4.60 1.74 -10.75
N LYS A 323 5.42 0.90 -11.38
CA LYS A 323 4.93 -0.39 -11.93
C LYS A 323 4.39 -1.33 -10.85
N HIS A 324 4.86 -1.19 -9.61
CA HIS A 324 4.39 -1.93 -8.43
C HIS A 324 3.20 -1.26 -7.72
N SER A 325 2.74 -0.10 -8.18
CA SER A 325 1.71 0.68 -7.47
C SER A 325 0.29 0.30 -7.87
N SER A 326 -0.64 0.38 -6.92
CA SER A 326 -2.07 0.31 -7.23
C SER A 326 -2.48 1.45 -8.16
N PHE A 327 -1.86 2.63 -7.99
CA PHE A 327 -2.15 3.81 -8.80
C PHE A 327 -1.96 3.57 -10.29
N ASN A 328 -0.87 2.91 -10.71
CA ASN A 328 -0.71 2.58 -12.13
C ASN A 328 -1.72 1.53 -12.60
N GLY A 329 -1.98 0.48 -11.80
CA GLY A 329 -3.00 -0.52 -12.12
C GLY A 329 -4.36 0.12 -12.35
N ILE A 330 -4.81 0.95 -11.42
CA ILE A 330 -6.10 1.65 -11.45
C ILE A 330 -6.12 2.70 -12.56
N MET A 331 -5.13 3.59 -12.63
CA MET A 331 -5.20 4.77 -13.52
C MET A 331 -4.83 4.44 -14.96
N LYS A 332 -3.91 3.51 -15.19
CA LYS A 332 -3.36 3.21 -16.52
C LYS A 332 -3.73 1.82 -17.03
N GLY A 333 -4.25 0.92 -16.19
CA GLY A 333 -4.51 -0.47 -16.57
C GLY A 333 -3.24 -1.27 -16.81
N LYS A 334 -2.12 -0.89 -16.19
CA LYS A 334 -0.82 -1.59 -16.32
C LYS A 334 -0.08 -1.66 -15.01
N ALA A 335 0.39 -2.85 -14.64
CA ALA A 335 1.15 -3.08 -13.42
C ALA A 335 1.98 -4.37 -13.52
N VAL A 336 2.91 -4.58 -12.59
CA VAL A 336 3.49 -5.91 -12.30
C VAL A 336 2.84 -6.51 -11.05
N CYS A 337 3.23 -7.72 -10.65
CA CYS A 337 2.56 -8.54 -9.62
C CYS A 337 2.07 -7.73 -8.41
N GLN A 338 2.96 -6.95 -7.81
CA GLN A 338 2.65 -6.14 -6.63
C GLN A 338 1.56 -5.08 -6.88
N GLY A 339 1.53 -4.45 -8.06
CA GLY A 339 0.50 -3.47 -8.37
C GLY A 339 -0.89 -4.08 -8.53
N TYR A 340 -1.00 -5.36 -8.93
CA TYR A 340 -2.27 -6.08 -8.94
C TYR A 340 -2.78 -6.33 -7.50
N SER A 341 -1.90 -6.84 -6.62
CA SER A 341 -2.23 -7.12 -5.23
C SER A 341 -2.63 -5.85 -4.48
N GLN A 342 -1.87 -4.76 -4.62
CA GLN A 342 -2.20 -3.48 -3.99
C GLN A 342 -3.48 -2.85 -4.55
N MET A 343 -3.73 -2.95 -5.87
CA MET A 343 -4.99 -2.51 -6.47
C MET A 343 -6.18 -3.30 -5.90
N MET A 344 -6.07 -4.62 -5.82
CA MET A 344 -7.12 -5.45 -5.24
C MET A 344 -7.34 -5.10 -3.77
N HIS A 345 -6.27 -4.92 -2.99
CA HIS A 345 -6.34 -4.51 -1.59
C HIS A 345 -7.11 -3.18 -1.42
N TYR A 346 -6.74 -2.15 -2.18
CA TYR A 346 -7.40 -0.85 -2.12
C TYR A 346 -8.90 -0.92 -2.46
N MET A 347 -9.26 -1.67 -3.51
CA MET A 347 -10.66 -1.87 -3.92
C MET A 347 -11.48 -2.64 -2.87
N LEU A 348 -10.88 -3.65 -2.23
CA LEU A 348 -11.51 -4.42 -1.15
C LEU A 348 -11.69 -3.59 0.12
N THR A 349 -10.69 -2.77 0.47
CA THR A 349 -10.77 -1.84 1.60
C THR A 349 -11.94 -0.88 1.44
N LYS A 350 -12.20 -0.39 0.21
CA LYS A 350 -13.38 0.45 -0.07
C LYS A 350 -14.72 -0.25 0.17
N GLU A 351 -14.76 -1.56 -0.01
CA GLU A 351 -15.93 -2.40 0.25
C GLU A 351 -15.98 -2.94 1.69
N ASN A 352 -15.07 -2.48 2.57
CA ASN A 352 -14.89 -2.94 3.95
C ASN A 352 -14.57 -4.45 4.05
N ILE A 353 -13.83 -4.99 3.08
CA ILE A 353 -13.39 -6.39 3.09
C ILE A 353 -11.91 -6.44 3.50
N GLU A 354 -11.63 -7.09 4.63
CA GLU A 354 -10.26 -7.24 5.14
C GLU A 354 -9.40 -8.02 4.14
N SER A 355 -8.24 -7.47 3.80
CA SER A 355 -7.27 -8.12 2.92
C SER A 355 -5.83 -7.72 3.28
N ARG A 356 -4.85 -8.50 2.82
CA ARG A 356 -3.41 -8.24 3.00
C ARG A 356 -2.63 -8.61 1.75
N GLU A 357 -1.77 -7.69 1.32
CA GLU A 357 -0.74 -7.98 0.34
C GLU A 357 0.35 -8.87 0.96
N ILE A 358 0.75 -9.92 0.24
CA ILE A 358 1.67 -10.94 0.71
C ILE A 358 2.84 -11.06 -0.26
N GLY A 359 4.05 -10.95 0.27
CA GLY A 359 5.26 -11.36 -0.42
C GLY A 359 5.37 -12.89 -0.53
N CYS A 360 5.71 -13.39 -1.71
CA CYS A 360 5.96 -14.82 -1.91
C CYS A 360 6.97 -15.06 -3.03
N THR A 361 7.45 -16.29 -3.15
CA THR A 361 8.23 -16.74 -4.31
C THR A 361 7.33 -17.41 -5.32
N ALA A 362 7.47 -17.06 -6.61
CA ALA A 362 6.71 -17.61 -7.73
C ALA A 362 6.95 -19.12 -7.98
N ASN A 363 7.92 -19.74 -7.32
CA ASN A 363 8.22 -21.16 -7.43
C ASN A 363 8.26 -21.81 -6.04
N PRO A 364 7.79 -23.07 -5.90
CA PRO A 364 7.95 -23.83 -4.67
C PRO A 364 9.43 -24.13 -4.44
N ILE A 365 9.95 -23.71 -3.29
CA ILE A 365 11.29 -24.09 -2.84
C ILE A 365 11.18 -25.55 -2.36
N THR A 366 11.84 -26.45 -3.08
CA THR A 366 11.72 -27.92 -2.89
C THR A 366 12.98 -28.56 -2.31
N GLU A 367 14.05 -27.77 -2.14
CA GLU A 367 15.32 -28.15 -1.55
C GLU A 367 15.76 -27.05 -0.57
N GLU A 368 16.55 -27.40 0.45
CA GLU A 368 17.13 -26.44 1.39
C GLU A 368 17.92 -25.37 0.63
N GLN A 369 17.45 -24.12 0.68
CA GLN A 369 18.09 -22.97 0.06
C GLN A 369 18.28 -21.88 1.12
N GLU A 370 19.33 -21.09 0.94
CA GLU A 370 19.55 -19.85 1.71
C GLU A 370 18.36 -18.89 1.53
N ASP A 371 18.26 -17.90 2.43
CA ASP A 371 17.22 -16.87 2.39
C ASP A 371 17.15 -16.23 0.99
N LYS A 372 16.01 -16.42 0.31
CA LYS A 372 15.80 -15.92 -1.05
C LYS A 372 14.97 -14.64 -1.03
N GLU A 373 15.36 -13.66 -1.86
CA GLU A 373 14.55 -12.47 -2.08
C GLU A 373 13.17 -12.83 -2.64
N ILE A 374 12.14 -12.16 -2.12
CA ILE A 374 10.76 -12.27 -2.57
C ILE A 374 10.65 -11.74 -4.00
N ASP A 375 10.28 -12.59 -4.95
CA ASP A 375 10.16 -12.25 -6.38
C ASP A 375 8.71 -12.07 -6.87
N HIS A 376 7.72 -12.34 -6.01
CA HIS A 376 6.30 -12.27 -6.36
C HIS A 376 5.44 -11.65 -5.25
N SER A 377 4.26 -11.19 -5.64
CA SER A 377 3.29 -10.56 -4.72
C SER A 377 1.90 -11.09 -5.03
N VAL A 378 1.20 -11.48 -3.97
CA VAL A 378 -0.15 -12.03 -4.01
C VAL A 378 -0.99 -11.35 -2.93
N ILE A 379 -2.26 -11.74 -2.81
CA ILE A 379 -3.15 -11.17 -1.80
C ILE A 379 -3.93 -12.28 -1.09
N ARG A 380 -4.10 -12.12 0.22
CA ARG A 380 -5.11 -12.88 0.96
C ARG A 380 -6.28 -12.00 1.36
N VAL A 381 -7.47 -12.56 1.30
CA VAL A 381 -8.72 -11.88 1.57
C VAL A 381 -9.49 -12.67 2.62
N LYS A 382 -10.02 -11.98 3.62
CA LYS A 382 -10.89 -12.58 4.62
C LYS A 382 -12.29 -12.65 4.02
N THR A 383 -12.86 -13.84 4.00
CA THR A 383 -14.21 -14.10 3.51
C THR A 383 -14.91 -14.97 4.53
N ASP A 384 -16.00 -14.46 5.12
CA ASP A 384 -16.74 -15.20 6.14
C ASP A 384 -15.86 -15.69 7.30
N ASP A 385 -15.05 -14.76 7.86
CA ASP A 385 -14.09 -14.96 8.96
C ASP A 385 -12.85 -15.83 8.67
N GLU A 386 -12.74 -16.42 7.48
CA GLU A 386 -11.62 -17.27 7.08
C GLU A 386 -10.74 -16.59 6.00
N TRP A 387 -9.44 -16.85 6.02
CA TRP A 387 -8.48 -16.27 5.07
C TRP A 387 -8.26 -17.18 3.85
N TYR A 388 -8.42 -16.61 2.66
CA TYR A 388 -8.16 -17.30 1.39
C TYR A 388 -7.19 -16.50 0.52
N TYR A 389 -6.38 -17.20 -0.28
CA TYR A 389 -5.35 -16.64 -1.15
C TYR A 389 -5.84 -16.48 -2.58
N TYR A 390 -5.32 -15.44 -3.24
CA TYR A 390 -5.65 -15.00 -4.58
C TYR A 390 -4.40 -14.54 -5.32
N ASP A 391 -4.25 -14.95 -6.58
CA ASP A 391 -3.21 -14.45 -7.49
C ASP A 391 -3.84 -13.85 -8.76
N PRO A 392 -4.27 -12.58 -8.71
CA PRO A 392 -4.90 -11.93 -9.85
C PRO A 392 -3.95 -11.81 -11.05
N THR A 393 -2.64 -11.77 -10.83
CA THR A 393 -1.66 -11.65 -11.91
C THR A 393 -1.60 -12.94 -12.74
N TRP A 394 -1.58 -14.10 -12.09
CA TRP A 394 -1.49 -15.37 -12.79
C TRP A 394 -2.81 -15.78 -13.47
N ASP A 395 -3.94 -15.19 -13.08
CA ASP A 395 -5.22 -15.38 -13.75
C ASP A 395 -5.56 -14.30 -14.80
N THR A 396 -4.69 -13.30 -15.01
CA THR A 396 -4.88 -12.26 -16.04
C THR A 396 -5.11 -12.87 -17.43
N GLY A 397 -6.16 -12.42 -18.11
CA GLY A 397 -6.54 -12.89 -19.44
C GLY A 397 -7.08 -14.32 -19.52
N LYS A 398 -7.25 -15.02 -18.38
CA LYS A 398 -7.82 -16.38 -18.35
C LYS A 398 -9.34 -16.36 -18.25
N THR A 399 -9.97 -17.41 -18.79
CA THR A 399 -11.43 -17.63 -18.71
C THR A 399 -11.86 -18.46 -17.49
N LYS A 400 -10.89 -19.03 -16.77
CA LYS A 400 -11.10 -19.79 -15.53
C LYS A 400 -10.06 -19.37 -14.51
N TYR A 401 -10.51 -19.13 -13.28
CA TYR A 401 -9.63 -18.76 -12.19
C TYR A 401 -9.01 -19.98 -11.54
N GLU A 402 -7.72 -20.16 -11.78
CA GLU A 402 -6.95 -21.24 -11.18
C GLU A 402 -6.45 -20.84 -9.80
N TYR A 403 -6.26 -19.55 -9.52
CA TYR A 403 -5.59 -19.05 -8.32
C TYR A 403 -6.49 -18.24 -7.38
N ALA A 404 -7.79 -18.18 -7.63
CA ALA A 404 -8.75 -17.52 -6.73
C ALA A 404 -9.28 -18.47 -5.63
N TYR A 405 -9.53 -17.90 -4.43
CA TYR A 405 -10.17 -18.57 -3.29
C TYR A 405 -9.49 -19.89 -2.89
N LYS A 406 -8.17 -19.82 -2.68
CA LYS A 406 -7.36 -20.96 -2.26
C LYS A 406 -7.14 -20.98 -0.76
N THR A 407 -7.15 -22.18 -0.20
CA THR A 407 -6.56 -22.41 1.13
C THR A 407 -5.04 -22.23 1.06
N LYS A 408 -4.40 -22.04 2.22
CA LYS A 408 -2.93 -21.97 2.28
C LYS A 408 -2.29 -23.19 1.62
N ASP A 409 -2.76 -24.39 1.96
CA ASP A 409 -2.18 -25.66 1.47
C ASP A 409 -2.35 -25.85 -0.05
N GLU A 410 -3.43 -25.34 -0.64
CA GLU A 410 -3.59 -25.38 -2.10
C GLU A 410 -2.67 -24.39 -2.79
N PHE A 411 -2.52 -23.19 -2.22
CA PHE A 411 -1.69 -22.12 -2.75
C PHE A 411 -0.20 -22.48 -2.67
N TYR A 412 0.20 -23.11 -1.56
CA TYR A 412 1.57 -23.54 -1.28
C TYR A 412 2.14 -24.53 -2.29
N LYS A 413 1.29 -25.23 -3.05
CA LYS A 413 1.73 -26.15 -4.10
C LYS A 413 2.43 -25.46 -5.27
N LYS A 414 2.26 -24.14 -5.39
CA LYS A 414 2.75 -23.32 -6.50
C LYS A 414 3.56 -22.12 -6.04
N HIS A 415 3.35 -21.67 -4.80
CA HIS A 415 3.98 -20.49 -4.23
C HIS A 415 4.67 -20.86 -2.92
N THR A 416 5.81 -20.24 -2.65
CA THR A 416 6.44 -20.30 -1.32
C THR A 416 6.11 -19.01 -0.58
N LEU A 417 5.50 -19.12 0.60
CA LEU A 417 5.04 -17.96 1.38
C LEU A 417 6.17 -17.40 2.25
N SER A 418 6.00 -16.17 2.74
CA SER A 418 6.90 -15.56 3.71
C SER A 418 6.82 -16.24 5.07
N ALA A 419 7.87 -16.09 5.88
CA ALA A 419 7.97 -16.68 7.21
C ALA A 419 6.78 -16.32 8.12
N GLY A 420 6.33 -15.07 8.08
CA GLY A 420 5.17 -14.62 8.83
C GLY A 420 3.87 -15.33 8.42
N GLU A 421 3.70 -15.61 7.12
CA GLU A 421 2.52 -16.30 6.58
C GLU A 421 2.51 -17.81 6.84
N GLU A 422 3.68 -18.41 7.04
CA GLU A 422 3.81 -19.85 7.29
C GLU A 422 3.16 -20.28 8.60
N ARG A 423 3.16 -19.42 9.62
CA ARG A 423 2.52 -19.69 10.92
C ARG A 423 1.00 -19.68 10.86
N ILE A 424 0.42 -19.23 9.75
CA ILE A 424 -1.04 -19.12 9.60
C ILE A 424 -1.62 -20.50 9.31
N GLN A 425 -2.65 -20.89 10.05
CA GLN A 425 -3.29 -22.18 9.83
C GLN A 425 -4.10 -22.19 8.53
N SER A 426 -3.98 -23.28 7.77
CA SER A 426 -4.77 -23.48 6.56
C SER A 426 -6.22 -23.80 6.92
N VAL A 427 -7.14 -23.25 6.14
CA VAL A 427 -8.58 -23.52 6.26
C VAL A 427 -8.83 -25.01 5.96
N LYS A 428 -9.35 -25.73 6.96
CA LYS A 428 -9.59 -27.18 6.85
C LYS A 428 -10.75 -27.54 5.92
N GLN A 429 -11.78 -26.68 5.87
CA GLN A 429 -12.96 -26.88 5.05
C GLN A 429 -13.41 -25.56 4.44
N LYS A 430 -13.38 -25.47 3.10
CA LYS A 430 -13.90 -24.31 2.40
C LYS A 430 -15.41 -24.18 2.60
N LYS A 431 -15.88 -22.95 2.77
CA LYS A 431 -17.31 -22.64 2.79
C LYS A 431 -17.96 -22.83 1.43
N TYR A 432 -17.26 -22.43 0.35
CA TYR A 432 -17.72 -22.61 -1.02
C TYR A 432 -16.87 -23.64 -1.75
N ASN A 433 -17.53 -24.61 -2.41
CA ASN A 433 -16.84 -25.53 -3.31
C ASN A 433 -16.66 -24.92 -4.71
N ASN A 434 -15.88 -25.58 -5.56
CA ASN A 434 -15.57 -25.10 -6.91
C ASN A 434 -16.82 -24.84 -7.78
N LYS A 435 -17.86 -25.67 -7.65
CA LYS A 435 -19.11 -25.50 -8.42
C LYS A 435 -19.89 -24.27 -7.97
N GLU A 436 -19.92 -24.01 -6.67
CA GLU A 436 -20.56 -22.81 -6.11
C GLU A 436 -19.83 -21.53 -6.53
N LEU A 437 -18.49 -21.55 -6.52
CA LEU A 437 -17.67 -20.44 -7.03
C LEU A 437 -17.91 -20.20 -8.52
N GLU A 438 -17.91 -21.25 -9.34
CA GLU A 438 -18.18 -21.15 -10.77
C GLU A 438 -19.57 -20.56 -11.06
N ASN A 439 -20.60 -20.97 -10.29
CA ASN A 439 -21.93 -20.39 -10.38
C ASN A 439 -21.95 -18.89 -10.04
N LYS A 440 -21.21 -18.47 -9.00
CA LYS A 440 -21.09 -17.06 -8.60
C LYS A 440 -20.36 -16.24 -9.67
N ILE A 441 -19.29 -16.78 -10.24
CA ILE A 441 -18.56 -16.14 -11.35
C ILE A 441 -19.46 -15.98 -12.58
N ASN A 442 -20.20 -17.02 -12.96
CA ASN A 442 -21.14 -16.96 -14.08
C ASN A 442 -22.26 -15.94 -13.87
N LYS A 443 -22.76 -15.82 -12.63
CA LYS A 443 -23.71 -14.77 -12.25
C LYS A 443 -23.10 -13.38 -12.48
N ILE A 444 -21.87 -13.14 -12.00
CA ILE A 444 -21.16 -11.85 -12.19
C ILE A 444 -21.02 -11.51 -13.69
N TYR A 445 -20.68 -12.50 -14.53
CA TYR A 445 -20.63 -12.29 -15.99
C TYR A 445 -21.99 -11.92 -16.59
N SER A 446 -23.07 -12.57 -16.13
CA SER A 446 -24.43 -12.26 -16.56
C SER A 446 -24.83 -10.83 -16.19
N ASP A 447 -24.61 -10.45 -14.93
CA ASP A 447 -24.98 -9.14 -14.38
C ASP A 447 -24.20 -8.01 -15.09
N LYS A 448 -22.92 -8.24 -15.40
CA LYS A 448 -22.08 -7.33 -16.21
C LYS A 448 -22.66 -7.13 -17.60
N ASN A 449 -23.06 -8.20 -18.29
CA ASN A 449 -23.65 -8.12 -19.63
C ASN A 449 -24.99 -7.36 -19.62
N ASP A 450 -25.83 -7.62 -18.62
CA ASP A 450 -27.09 -6.91 -18.45
C ASP A 450 -26.88 -5.41 -18.20
N LYS A 451 -25.88 -5.03 -17.39
CA LYS A 451 -25.50 -3.63 -17.19
C LYS A 451 -25.01 -2.97 -18.49
N ILE A 452 -24.21 -3.66 -19.30
CA ILE A 452 -23.75 -3.16 -20.61
C ILE A 452 -24.95 -2.92 -21.53
N ILE A 453 -25.87 -3.89 -21.62
CA ILE A 453 -27.09 -3.79 -22.44
C ILE A 453 -27.96 -2.62 -21.96
N LYS A 454 -28.19 -2.48 -20.64
CA LYS A 454 -28.94 -1.36 -20.06
C LYS A 454 -28.30 -0.01 -20.40
N LYS A 455 -26.98 0.16 -20.20
CA LYS A 455 -26.27 1.39 -20.56
C LYS A 455 -26.35 1.71 -22.06
N GLN A 456 -26.30 0.70 -22.93
CA GLN A 456 -26.48 0.88 -24.37
C GLN A 456 -27.90 1.34 -24.69
N ASN A 457 -28.92 0.76 -24.07
CA ASN A 457 -30.32 1.14 -24.25
C ASN A 457 -30.61 2.55 -23.72
N GLU A 458 -30.11 2.91 -22.53
CA GLU A 458 -30.22 4.26 -21.96
C GLU A 458 -29.56 5.32 -22.85
N LYS A 459 -28.36 5.04 -23.39
CA LYS A 459 -27.69 5.91 -24.36
C LYS A 459 -28.50 6.02 -25.66
N LYS A 460 -29.07 4.92 -26.17
CA LYS A 460 -29.98 4.93 -27.33
C LYS A 460 -31.18 5.82 -27.05
N ASP A 461 -31.80 5.72 -25.87
CA ASP A 461 -32.94 6.55 -25.47
C ASP A 461 -32.58 8.02 -25.27
N THR A 462 -31.40 8.35 -24.72
CA THR A 462 -30.99 9.76 -24.57
C THR A 462 -30.70 10.43 -25.92
N VAL A 463 -30.02 9.72 -26.83
CA VAL A 463 -29.77 10.18 -28.20
C VAL A 463 -31.10 10.34 -28.93
N TYR A 464 -31.98 9.35 -28.84
CA TYR A 464 -33.34 9.39 -29.40
C TYR A 464 -34.14 10.60 -28.86
N ASN A 465 -34.13 10.84 -27.56
CA ASN A 465 -34.85 11.95 -26.93
C ASN A 465 -34.26 13.32 -27.29
N ARG A 466 -32.93 13.46 -27.42
CA ARG A 466 -32.29 14.71 -27.89
C ARG A 466 -32.61 15.00 -29.35
N LEU A 467 -32.51 13.99 -30.22
CA LEU A 467 -32.89 14.10 -31.63
C LEU A 467 -34.37 14.49 -31.76
N PHE A 468 -35.26 13.84 -30.99
CA PHE A 468 -36.69 14.14 -31.02
C PHE A 468 -37.01 15.55 -30.49
N LYS A 469 -36.31 16.04 -29.46
CA LYS A 469 -36.46 17.41 -28.95
C LYS A 469 -35.95 18.45 -29.95
N GLY A 470 -34.82 18.18 -30.61
CA GLY A 470 -34.29 19.03 -31.68
C GLY A 470 -35.21 19.09 -32.90
N LEU A 471 -35.74 17.94 -33.31
CA LEU A 471 -36.73 17.82 -34.38
C LEU A 471 -38.04 18.52 -34.01
N LYS A 472 -38.51 18.43 -32.75
CA LYS A 472 -39.69 19.16 -32.23
C LYS A 472 -39.56 20.68 -32.32
N ASN A 473 -38.37 21.20 -32.07
CA ASN A 473 -38.09 22.63 -32.21
C ASN A 473 -38.06 23.07 -33.68
N LEU A 474 -37.60 22.21 -34.59
CA LEU A 474 -37.68 22.43 -36.04
C LEU A 474 -39.12 22.31 -36.58
N TYR A 475 -39.95 21.38 -36.06
CA TYR A 475 -41.35 21.18 -36.44
C TYR A 475 -42.21 22.43 -36.23
N ASN A 476 -42.07 23.07 -35.07
CA ASN A 476 -42.79 24.31 -34.76
C ASN A 476 -42.37 25.48 -35.67
N LYS A 477 -41.16 25.43 -36.22
CA LYS A 477 -40.61 26.49 -37.07
C LYS A 477 -41.01 26.36 -38.55
N PHE A 478 -41.28 25.15 -39.04
CA PHE A 478 -41.47 24.88 -40.47
C PHE A 478 -42.78 24.16 -40.86
N GLY A 479 -43.65 23.76 -39.93
CA GLY A 479 -45.02 23.31 -40.25
C GLY A 479 -45.16 21.94 -40.93
N ILE A 480 -44.23 21.01 -40.69
CA ILE A 480 -44.19 19.67 -41.33
C ILE A 480 -45.16 18.69 -40.63
N LYS A 481 -45.89 17.87 -41.40
CA LYS A 481 -46.90 16.91 -40.88
C LYS A 481 -46.29 15.59 -40.37
N LYS A 482 -46.93 14.98 -39.36
CA LYS A 482 -46.44 13.83 -38.56
C LYS A 482 -46.25 12.52 -39.33
N GLU A 483 -46.95 12.33 -40.46
CA GLU A 483 -46.99 11.06 -41.21
C GLU A 483 -45.83 10.89 -42.19
N GLU A 484 -45.34 11.98 -42.80
CA GLU A 484 -44.17 11.98 -43.70
C GLU A 484 -42.86 11.64 -42.96
N LEU A 485 -42.84 11.83 -41.64
CA LEU A 485 -41.70 11.58 -40.77
C LEU A 485 -41.51 10.12 -40.35
N LYS A 486 -42.59 9.31 -40.27
CA LYS A 486 -42.44 7.88 -39.92
C LYS A 486 -41.63 7.11 -40.97
N LYS A 487 -41.67 7.54 -42.23
CA LYS A 487 -40.88 6.95 -43.33
C LYS A 487 -39.41 7.36 -43.30
N GLY A 488 -39.09 8.63 -43.06
CA GLY A 488 -37.70 9.07 -42.89
C GLY A 488 -37.02 8.56 -41.60
N LYS A 489 -37.82 8.12 -40.62
CA LYS A 489 -37.38 7.58 -39.33
C LYS A 489 -36.67 6.23 -39.43
N GLU A 490 -37.13 5.33 -40.31
CA GLU A 490 -36.50 4.02 -40.52
C GLU A 490 -35.18 4.13 -41.30
N GLU A 491 -35.09 5.05 -42.26
CA GLU A 491 -33.90 5.22 -43.11
C GLU A 491 -32.72 5.90 -42.37
N LEU A 492 -32.98 6.84 -41.46
CA LEU A 492 -31.94 7.53 -40.69
C LEU A 492 -31.35 6.66 -39.58
N PHE A 493 -32.17 5.85 -38.91
CA PHE A 493 -31.72 4.96 -37.83
C PHE A 493 -30.83 3.84 -38.37
N ASN A 494 -31.22 3.23 -39.50
CA ASN A 494 -30.40 2.23 -40.19
C ASN A 494 -29.04 2.79 -40.63
N ARG A 495 -28.99 4.06 -41.09
CA ARG A 495 -27.72 4.70 -41.48
C ARG A 495 -26.79 5.03 -40.31
N GLU A 496 -27.32 5.37 -39.13
CA GLU A 496 -26.51 5.62 -37.94
C GLU A 496 -26.05 4.34 -37.22
N GLU A 497 -26.81 3.26 -37.33
CA GLU A 497 -26.43 1.94 -36.80
C GLU A 497 -25.29 1.35 -37.66
N ILE A 498 -25.41 1.42 -38.99
CA ILE A 498 -24.34 1.03 -39.94
C ILE A 498 -23.06 1.87 -39.73
N LYS A 499 -23.17 3.17 -39.46
CA LYS A 499 -21.98 4.00 -39.18
C LYS A 499 -21.29 3.67 -37.85
N ARG A 500 -22.04 3.17 -36.86
CA ARG A 500 -21.50 2.78 -35.55
C ARG A 500 -20.84 1.41 -35.56
N GLU A 501 -21.42 0.42 -36.24
CA GLU A 501 -20.75 -0.88 -36.45
C GLU A 501 -19.39 -0.69 -37.14
N ASN A 502 -19.34 0.18 -38.16
CA ASN A 502 -18.10 0.53 -38.86
C ASN A 502 -17.10 1.35 -38.02
N SER A 503 -17.52 2.05 -36.95
CA SER A 503 -16.59 2.77 -36.07
C SER A 503 -16.04 1.86 -34.97
N TYR A 504 -16.86 0.94 -34.46
CA TYR A 504 -16.43 -0.08 -33.49
C TYR A 504 -15.42 -1.07 -34.09
N GLU A 505 -15.57 -1.46 -35.36
CA GLU A 505 -14.57 -2.26 -36.06
C GLU A 505 -13.27 -1.47 -36.29
N LYS A 506 -13.36 -0.16 -36.59
CA LYS A 506 -12.18 0.72 -36.71
C LYS A 506 -11.47 1.00 -35.39
N GLU A 507 -12.18 1.13 -34.27
CA GLU A 507 -11.56 1.33 -32.95
C GLU A 507 -10.82 0.07 -32.47
N LYS A 508 -11.29 -1.12 -32.86
CA LYS A 508 -10.54 -2.38 -32.69
C LYS A 508 -9.28 -2.45 -33.58
N GLU A 509 -9.33 -1.93 -34.81
CA GLU A 509 -8.14 -1.84 -35.68
C GLU A 509 -7.14 -0.76 -35.24
N VAL A 510 -7.60 0.36 -34.67
CA VAL A 510 -6.74 1.46 -34.21
C VAL A 510 -6.03 1.08 -32.89
N CYS A 511 -6.67 0.35 -31.99
CA CYS A 511 -5.98 -0.19 -30.79
C CYS A 511 -4.86 -1.18 -31.14
N ASN A 512 -4.94 -1.86 -32.29
CA ASN A 512 -3.86 -2.75 -32.76
C ASN A 512 -2.74 -2.00 -33.50
N ASN A 513 -2.94 -0.74 -33.91
CA ASN A 513 -2.00 0.03 -34.74
C ASN A 513 -1.34 1.22 -34.03
N GLU A 514 -1.66 1.50 -32.76
CA GLU A 514 -0.90 2.46 -31.93
C GLU A 514 0.32 1.81 -31.24
N GLU A 515 1.01 0.91 -31.96
CA GLU A 515 2.45 0.67 -31.77
C GLU A 515 3.20 1.94 -32.18
N ILE A 516 3.33 2.88 -31.25
CA ILE A 516 4.15 4.07 -31.47
C ILE A 516 5.63 3.67 -31.36
N ASN A 517 6.29 3.73 -32.52
CA ASN A 517 7.74 3.71 -32.75
C ASN A 517 8.52 4.49 -31.67
N PHE A 518 9.47 3.79 -31.03
CA PHE A 518 10.60 4.41 -30.37
C PHE A 518 11.80 4.39 -31.31
N ASP A 519 11.87 5.38 -32.18
CA ASP A 519 13.14 5.88 -32.71
C ASP A 519 12.97 7.38 -32.97
N GLU A 520 14.00 8.14 -32.58
CA GLU A 520 14.19 9.59 -32.69
C GLU A 520 13.89 10.49 -31.46
N ARG A 521 14.99 10.70 -30.72
CA ARG A 521 15.50 11.94 -30.07
C ARG A 521 15.41 12.07 -28.55
#